data_AF-A0ABD3L6S0-F1
#
_entry.id   AF-A0ABD3L6S0-F1
#
_cell.length_a   1.000
_cell.length_b   1.000
_cell.length_c   1.000
_cell.angle_alpha   90.00
_cell.angle_beta   90.00
_cell.angle_gamma   90.00
#
_symmetry.space_group_name_H-M   'P 1'
#
loop_
_entity.id
_entity.type
_entity.pdbx_description
1 polymer ?
#
loop_
_entity_poly.entity_id
_entity_poly.type
_entity_poly.pdbx_seq_one_letter_code
_entity_poly.pdbx_strand_id
1 'polypeptide(L)'
;MDVSSAQYSGHVTTNEKKKLFYWLVEASSDAESKPLLLWLNGGPSASTIGYGAFQEIGPFQILLDGKLFKRQFAWNIGNFVSATLCVLNLD
;
A
#
# COMPACT_ATOMS: atom_id res chain seq x y z
N MET A 1 9.81 14.30 -5.31
CA MET A 1 8.57 13.75 -5.90
C MET A 1 7.42 14.42 -5.20
N ASP A 2 6.51 15.03 -5.94
CA ASP A 2 5.30 15.62 -5.34
C ASP A 2 4.38 14.49 -4.89
N VAL A 3 4.43 14.21 -3.60
CA VAL A 3 3.57 13.24 -2.94
C VAL A 3 2.36 14.02 -2.43
N SER A 4 1.42 14.28 -3.32
CA SER A 4 0.19 15.05 -3.05
C SER A 4 -0.79 14.35 -2.08
N SER A 5 -0.34 13.37 -1.29
CA SER A 5 -1.17 12.49 -0.45
C SER A 5 -0.35 12.00 0.75
N ALA A 6 -0.90 12.07 1.96
CA ALA A 6 -0.21 11.54 3.13
C ALA A 6 -0.07 10.01 3.05
N GLN A 7 1.02 9.49 3.60
CA GLN A 7 1.32 8.06 3.62
C GLN A 7 1.88 7.67 4.97
N TYR A 8 1.47 6.49 5.43
CA TYR A 8 1.86 5.95 6.71
C TYR A 8 2.28 4.50 6.54
N SER A 9 3.28 4.06 7.27
CA SER A 9 3.64 2.65 7.36
C SER A 9 3.91 2.29 8.80
N GLY A 10 3.72 1.01 9.12
CA GLY A 10 3.86 0.54 10.48
C GLY A 10 3.54 -0.93 10.63
N HIS A 11 3.45 -1.36 11.88
CA HIS A 11 3.12 -2.74 12.22
C HIS A 11 1.89 -2.79 13.13
N VAL A 12 1.00 -3.73 12.86
CA VAL A 12 -0.10 -4.11 13.73
C VAL A 12 0.24 -5.46 14.35
N THR A 13 0.40 -5.50 15.67
CA THR A 13 0.62 -6.74 16.41
C THR A 13 -0.70 -7.51 16.50
N THR A 14 -0.72 -8.76 16.02
CA THR A 14 -1.92 -9.62 16.06
C THR A 14 -1.88 -10.62 17.22
N ASN A 15 -0.69 -11.02 17.65
CA ASN A 15 -0.43 -11.74 18.90
C ASN A 15 1.03 -11.51 19.34
N GLU A 16 1.45 -12.08 20.47
CA GLU A 16 2.80 -11.88 21.04
C GLU A 16 3.96 -12.19 20.07
N LYS A 17 3.71 -13.00 19.02
CA LYS A 17 4.74 -13.48 18.08
C LYS A 17 4.53 -13.03 16.63
N LYS A 18 3.42 -12.37 16.31
CA LYS A 18 3.07 -12.03 14.91
C LYS A 18 2.75 -10.54 14.76
N LYS A 19 3.36 -9.94 13.75
CA LYS A 19 3.14 -8.56 13.35
C LYS A 19 2.79 -8.52 11.86
N LEU A 20 1.78 -7.73 11.52
CA LEU A 20 1.44 -7.42 10.13
C LEU A 20 2.00 -6.06 9.79
N PHE A 21 2.74 -5.94 8.69
CA PHE A 21 3.18 -4.64 8.21
C PHE A 21 2.10 -4.04 7.32
N TYR A 22 1.83 -2.74 7.46
CA TYR A 22 0.94 -2.02 6.56
C TYR A 22 1.64 -0.85 5.89
N TRP A 23 1.15 -0.51 4.70
CA TRP A 23 1.39 0.76 4.02
C TRP A 23 0.04 1.36 3.64
N LEU A 24 -0.29 2.48 4.27
CA LEU A 24 -1.50 3.27 4.07
C LEU A 24 -1.17 4.48 3.20
N VAL A 25 -1.96 4.70 2.16
CA VAL A 25 -1.86 5.82 1.24
C VAL A 25 -3.23 6.48 1.18
N GLU A 26 -3.30 7.74 1.60
CA GLU A 26 -4.53 8.51 1.54
C GLU A 26 -4.96 8.82 0.10
N ALA A 27 -6.25 9.12 -0.06
CA ALA A 27 -6.76 9.62 -1.31
C ALA A 27 -6.09 10.96 -1.64
N SER A 28 -5.85 11.21 -2.93
CA SER A 28 -5.20 12.45 -3.38
C SER A 28 -6.03 13.73 -3.20
N SER A 29 -7.32 13.58 -2.91
CA SER A 29 -8.23 14.69 -2.64
C SER A 29 -9.34 14.21 -1.70
N ASP A 30 -9.71 15.10 -0.77
CA ASP A 30 -10.85 14.90 0.15
C ASP A 30 -10.79 13.58 0.93
N ALA A 31 -9.62 13.22 1.45
CA ALA A 31 -9.36 11.90 2.05
C ALA A 31 -10.30 11.55 3.21
N GLU A 32 -10.72 12.55 3.99
CA GLU A 32 -11.61 12.36 5.15
C GLU A 32 -13.01 11.86 4.76
N SER A 33 -13.48 12.16 3.54
CA SER A 33 -14.80 11.75 3.06
C SER A 33 -14.79 10.39 2.34
N LYS A 34 -13.60 9.83 2.06
CA LYS A 34 -13.44 8.63 1.24
C LYS A 34 -13.45 7.36 2.09
N PRO A 35 -14.03 6.26 1.59
CA PRO A 35 -14.00 4.99 2.30
C PRO A 35 -12.58 4.40 2.34
N LEU A 36 -12.29 3.68 3.42
CA LEU A 36 -11.07 2.89 3.56
C LEU A 36 -11.19 1.58 2.77
N LEU A 37 -10.28 1.37 1.83
CA LEU A 37 -10.14 0.12 1.10
C LEU A 37 -8.95 -0.67 1.64
N LEU A 38 -9.22 -1.84 2.21
CA LEU A 38 -8.19 -2.80 2.61
C LEU A 38 -7.89 -3.75 1.44
N TRP A 39 -6.65 -3.75 0.96
CA TRP A 39 -6.18 -4.67 -0.08
C TRP A 39 -5.28 -5.76 0.51
N LEU A 40 -5.65 -7.01 0.26
CA LEU A 40 -4.92 -8.20 0.69
C LEU A 40 -4.61 -9.06 -0.54
N ASN A 41 -3.32 -9.32 -0.78
CA ASN A 41 -2.90 -10.29 -1.77
C ASN A 41 -2.92 -11.69 -1.13
N GLY A 42 -3.30 -12.70 -1.92
CA GLY A 42 -3.26 -14.09 -1.50
C GLY A 42 -1.89 -14.75 -1.72
N GLY A 43 -1.86 -16.09 -1.59
CA GLY A 43 -0.68 -16.91 -1.82
C GLY A 43 0.20 -17.09 -0.58
N PRO A 44 0.83 -18.27 -0.38
CA PRO A 44 1.50 -18.60 0.87
C PRO A 44 2.85 -17.90 1.12
N SER A 45 3.38 -17.10 0.19
CA SER A 45 4.69 -16.41 0.38
C SER A 45 4.91 -15.13 -0.43
N ALA A 46 3.92 -14.64 -1.19
CA ALA A 46 4.12 -13.44 -2.01
C ALA A 46 3.95 -12.17 -1.17
N SER A 47 4.99 -11.31 -1.13
CA SER A 47 4.89 -10.00 -0.48
C SER A 47 3.82 -9.15 -1.16
N THR A 48 2.74 -8.83 -0.44
CA THR A 48 1.63 -7.98 -0.90
C THR A 48 2.11 -6.61 -1.39
N ILE A 49 3.21 -6.10 -0.84
CA ILE A 49 3.79 -4.80 -1.20
C ILE A 49 4.61 -4.90 -2.48
N GLY A 50 5.49 -5.89 -2.57
CA GLY A 50 6.39 -6.03 -3.72
C GLY A 50 5.64 -6.32 -5.02
N TYR A 51 4.59 -7.14 -4.96
CA TYR A 51 3.81 -7.48 -6.15
C TYR A 51 2.62 -6.53 -6.31
N GLY A 52 1.62 -6.55 -5.42
CA GLY A 52 0.39 -5.79 -5.64
C GLY A 52 0.57 -4.27 -5.59
N ALA A 53 1.21 -3.73 -4.55
CA ALA A 53 1.30 -2.27 -4.42
C ALA A 53 2.19 -1.65 -5.51
N PHE A 54 3.37 -2.22 -5.78
CA PHE A 54 4.27 -1.66 -6.79
C PHE A 54 3.96 -2.07 -8.23
N GLN A 55 3.45 -3.30 -8.48
CA GLN A 55 3.22 -3.78 -9.85
C GLN A 55 1.77 -3.62 -10.33
N GLU A 56 0.78 -3.61 -9.44
CA GLU A 56 -0.63 -3.65 -9.84
C GLU A 56 -1.36 -2.32 -9.63
N ILE A 57 -1.59 -1.91 -8.37
CA ILE A 57 -2.64 -0.92 -8.06
C ILE A 57 -2.21 0.28 -7.21
N GLY A 58 -1.01 0.24 -6.62
CA GLY A 58 -0.54 1.30 -5.72
C GLY A 58 -0.09 2.58 -6.43
N PRO A 59 0.23 3.63 -5.65
CA PRO A 59 0.52 4.98 -6.17
C PRO A 59 1.79 5.05 -7.02
N PHE A 60 2.70 4.10 -6.87
CA PHE A 60 3.97 4.07 -7.57
C PHE A 60 4.27 2.70 -8.15
N GLN A 61 5.03 2.69 -9.25
CA GLN A 61 5.69 1.51 -9.79
C GLN A 61 7.20 1.67 -9.71
N ILE A 62 7.92 0.55 -9.59
CA ILE A 62 9.38 0.53 -9.61
C ILE A 62 9.81 0.29 -11.06
N LEU A 63 10.61 1.19 -11.61
CA LEU A 63 11.20 1.04 -12.95
C LEU A 63 12.43 0.12 -12.90
N LEU A 64 12.88 -0.33 -14.07
CA LEU A 64 14.07 -1.20 -14.22
C LEU A 64 15.35 -0.58 -13.63
N ASP A 65 15.43 0.75 -13.55
CA ASP A 65 16.55 1.48 -12.96
C ASP A 65 16.39 1.69 -11.43
N GLY A 66 15.39 1.05 -10.81
CA GLY A 66 15.10 1.13 -9.38
C GLY A 66 14.39 2.41 -8.95
N LYS A 67 14.07 3.34 -9.86
CA LYS A 67 13.36 4.57 -9.51
C LYS A 67 11.87 4.35 -9.37
N LEU A 68 11.25 5.12 -8.48
CA LEU A 68 9.80 5.18 -8.36
C LEU A 68 9.21 6.07 -9.46
N PHE A 69 8.14 5.58 -10.08
CA PHE A 69 7.35 6.32 -11.06
C PHE A 69 5.90 6.37 -10.60
N LYS A 70 5.29 7.56 -10.60
CA LYS A 70 3.88 7.74 -10.20
C LYS A 70 2.96 7.08 -11.22
N ARG A 71 2.08 6.19 -10.74
CA ARG A 71 1.11 5.51 -11.60
C ARG A 71 -0.04 6.45 -11.93
N GLN A 72 -0.36 6.60 -13.22
CA GLN A 72 -1.44 7.48 -13.68
C GLN A 72 -2.85 6.95 -13.33
N PHE A 73 -2.97 5.63 -13.15
CA PHE A 73 -4.22 4.93 -12.82
C PHE A 73 -4.10 4.15 -11.50
N ALA A 74 -3.58 4.79 -10.46
CA ALA A 74 -3.55 4.21 -9.12
C ALA A 74 -4.95 4.26 -8.46
N TRP A 75 -5.25 3.27 -7.62
CA TRP A 75 -6.58 3.16 -6.99
C TRP A 75 -6.85 4.28 -5.97
N ASN A 76 -5.82 4.94 -5.45
CA ASN A 76 -5.94 6.07 -4.53
C ASN A 76 -6.21 7.42 -5.22
N ILE A 77 -6.35 7.44 -6.55
CA ILE A 77 -6.72 8.65 -7.31
C ILE A 77 -8.25 8.83 -7.23
N GLY A 78 -8.70 9.61 -6.24
CA GLY A 78 -10.06 10.16 -6.14
C GLY A 78 -11.16 9.25 -5.56
N ASN A 79 -10.93 7.95 -5.46
CA ASN A 79 -11.99 6.99 -5.08
C ASN A 79 -11.86 6.41 -3.67
N PHE A 80 -10.65 6.16 -3.18
CA PHE A 80 -10.42 5.46 -1.90
C PHE A 80 -9.18 5.94 -1.16
N VAL A 81 -9.22 5.88 0.17
CA VAL A 81 -8.01 5.76 0.99
C VAL A 81 -7.59 4.29 0.93
N SER A 82 -6.39 3.99 0.42
CA SER A 82 -5.94 2.62 0.21
C SER A 82 -4.95 2.17 1.28
N ALA A 83 -5.27 1.11 2.01
CA ALA A 83 -4.34 0.42 2.90
C ALA A 83 -3.93 -0.92 2.27
N THR A 84 -2.64 -1.11 2.07
CA THR A 84 -2.08 -2.41 1.70
C THR A 84 -1.48 -3.06 2.93
N LEU A 85 -1.87 -4.29 3.22
CA LEU A 85 -1.36 -5.05 4.37
C LEU A 85 -0.52 -6.22 3.87
N CYS A 86 0.74 -6.28 4.28
CA CYS A 86 1.62 -7.42 4.04
C CYS A 86 1.77 -8.22 5.34
N VAL A 87 1.51 -9.52 5.29
CA VAL A 87 1.94 -10.42 6.37
C VAL A 87 3.46 -10.51 6.26
N LEU A 88 4.17 -9.93 7.23
CA LEU A 88 5.58 -10.25 7.43
C LEU A 88 5.62 -11.37 8.45
N ASN A 89 5.98 -12.58 8.03
CA ASN A 89 6.43 -13.58 9.00
C ASN A 89 7.78 -13.08 9.52
N LEU A 90 7.75 -12.47 10.70
CA LEU A 90 8.95 -12.21 11.48
C LEU A 90 9.19 -13.49 12.27
N ASP A 91 9.97 -14.41 11.69
CA ASP A 91 10.55 -15.53 12.45
C ASP A 91 11.60 -14.98 13.44
#